data_AF-A0A397UWQ7-F1
#
_entry.id   AF-A0A397UWQ7-F1
#
_cell.length_a   1.000
_cell.length_b   1.000
_cell.length_c   1.000
_cell.angle_alpha   90.00
_cell.angle_beta   90.00
_cell.angle_gamma   90.00
#
_symmetry.space_group_name_H-M   'P 1'
#
loop_
_entity.id
_entity.type
_entity.pdbx_description
1 polymer ?
#
loop_
_entity_poly.entity_id
_entity_poly.type
_entity_poly.pdbx_seq_one_letter_code
_entity_poly.pdbx_strand_id
1 'polypeptide(L)'
;MASHLSCYRRYYNLSTSFFDRLISNLWVRWINFKENYFQKFQERCPLFRDYIVKPVIKFYYVAIVQQYNTCNSSTKFCFLSEKYKFWKELILPRTNPFTHSNKVEVINEEFYRYLNGEALLKFKWNAYGKYYYLAAWVIYTVFLLSFVIAATYYKTISQTSLVILLKITICLAIWHLFFELRQFIYAPLNYISSAWNFFDLGAFLLPMISSIIWLQNKNLPTEWATFSTLLLEIKFLLYFRAIEFSGSYFSMILGVAQRGFSFLLILGFIVFAFAHSLHLLLRPTIDVSLKNPSYSNDQNDPWNLAATYNTIDPNGTIETNSSLIEPLLRLQICLC
;
A
#
# COMPACT_ATOMS: atom_id res chain seq x y z
N MET A 1 -2.61 -28.47 12.91
CA MET A 1 -2.19 -27.22 12.25
C MET A 1 -3.34 -26.19 12.36
N ALA A 2 -3.70 -25.83 13.60
CA ALA A 2 -4.95 -25.11 13.93
C ALA A 2 -4.68 -23.84 14.76
N SER A 3 -3.51 -23.22 14.57
CA SER A 3 -3.06 -22.07 15.39
C SER A 3 -2.83 -20.79 14.58
N HIS A 4 -3.00 -20.81 13.25
CA HIS A 4 -2.70 -19.65 12.40
C HIS A 4 -3.91 -18.77 12.06
N LEU A 5 -5.14 -19.18 12.42
CA LEU A 5 -6.37 -18.44 12.11
C LEU A 5 -7.01 -17.75 13.33
N SER A 6 -6.60 -18.09 14.56
CA SER A 6 -7.19 -17.54 15.79
C SER A 6 -6.75 -16.11 16.13
N CYS A 7 -5.72 -15.57 15.45
CA CYS A 7 -5.13 -14.30 15.83
C CYS A 7 -5.83 -13.05 15.26
N TYR A 8 -6.86 -13.21 14.41
CA TYR A 8 -7.54 -12.09 13.74
C TYR A 8 -8.84 -11.61 14.41
N ARG A 9 -9.23 -12.18 15.56
CA ARG A 9 -10.58 -11.99 16.12
C ARG A 9 -10.61 -11.48 17.57
N ARG A 10 -9.86 -10.43 17.90
CA ARG A 10 -9.96 -9.83 19.25
C ARG A 10 -9.79 -8.32 19.28
N TYR A 11 -10.67 -7.59 18.60
CA TYR A 11 -10.98 -6.20 18.95
C TYR A 11 -12.45 -5.89 18.67
N TYR A 12 -13.34 -6.35 19.55
CA TYR A 12 -14.65 -5.74 19.75
C TYR A 12 -14.88 -5.64 21.25
N ASN A 13 -14.46 -4.50 21.77
CA ASN A 13 -15.05 -3.79 22.91
C ASN A 13 -14.24 -2.49 23.05
N LEU A 14 -14.54 -1.52 22.20
CA LEU A 14 -14.20 -0.13 22.49
C LEU A 14 -15.48 0.70 22.42
N SER A 15 -15.64 1.50 23.47
CA SER A 15 -16.77 2.33 23.87
C SER A 15 -17.59 2.99 22.76
N THR A 16 -18.90 2.86 22.91
CA THR A 16 -19.96 3.69 22.34
C THR A 16 -19.70 5.19 22.53
N SER A 17 -19.75 6.01 21.46
CA SER A 17 -20.49 7.31 21.44
C SER A 17 -20.12 8.33 20.34
N PHE A 18 -19.08 8.15 19.51
CA PHE A 18 -18.80 9.11 18.42
C PHE A 18 -18.51 8.44 17.08
N PHE A 19 -17.65 7.41 17.07
CA PHE A 19 -17.31 6.66 15.87
C PHE A 19 -18.53 6.00 15.22
N ASP A 20 -19.44 5.39 15.99
CA ASP A 20 -20.65 4.76 15.42
C ASP A 20 -21.58 5.75 14.71
N ARG A 21 -21.67 6.98 15.22
CA ARG A 21 -22.51 8.04 14.64
C ARG A 21 -21.87 8.61 13.37
N LEU A 22 -20.55 8.73 13.36
CA LEU A 22 -19.77 9.14 12.20
C LEU A 22 -19.79 8.05 11.11
N ILE A 23 -19.64 6.78 11.51
CA ILE A 23 -19.73 5.59 10.67
C ILE A 23 -21.14 5.46 10.06
N SER A 24 -22.19 5.62 10.84
CA SER A 24 -23.58 5.58 10.36
C SER A 24 -23.88 6.71 9.37
N ASN A 25 -23.44 7.93 9.67
CA ASN A 25 -23.61 9.07 8.76
C ASN A 25 -22.82 8.91 7.45
N LEU A 26 -21.60 8.36 7.51
CA LEU A 26 -20.82 8.02 6.32
C LEU A 26 -21.49 6.89 5.51
N TRP A 27 -22.09 5.91 6.18
CA TRP A 27 -22.77 4.79 5.54
C TRP A 27 -24.04 5.23 4.80
N VAL A 28 -24.87 6.09 5.41
CA VAL A 28 -26.06 6.68 4.77
C VAL A 28 -25.66 7.57 3.59
N ARG A 29 -24.62 8.40 3.75
CA ARG A 29 -24.07 9.23 2.66
C ARG A 29 -23.51 8.38 1.51
N TRP A 30 -22.88 7.24 1.83
CA TRP A 30 -22.34 6.30 0.85
C TRP A 30 -23.44 5.61 0.03
N ILE A 31 -24.55 5.21 0.66
CA ILE A 31 -25.69 4.62 -0.06
C ILE A 31 -26.30 5.62 -1.03
N ASN A 32 -26.50 6.86 -0.59
CA ASN A 32 -27.02 7.92 -1.46
C ASN A 32 -26.05 8.28 -2.61
N PHE A 33 -24.74 8.23 -2.37
CA PHE A 33 -23.72 8.38 -3.40
C PHE A 33 -23.75 7.23 -4.42
N LYS A 34 -23.88 5.98 -3.94
CA LYS A 34 -23.90 4.76 -4.75
C LYS A 34 -25.04 4.71 -5.77
N GLU A 35 -26.25 5.13 -5.37
CA GLU A 35 -27.41 5.10 -6.28
C GLU A 35 -27.38 6.23 -7.33
N ASN A 36 -27.01 7.45 -6.94
CA ASN A 36 -27.10 8.63 -7.82
C ASN A 36 -25.88 8.85 -8.74
N TYR A 37 -24.66 8.59 -8.25
CA TYR A 37 -23.44 8.94 -9.00
C TYR A 37 -23.09 7.89 -10.06
N PHE A 38 -23.48 6.63 -9.82
CA PHE A 38 -23.08 5.52 -10.69
C PHE A 38 -23.80 5.53 -12.05
N GLN A 39 -25.11 5.82 -12.06
CA GLN A 39 -25.85 6.01 -13.32
C GLN A 39 -25.28 7.17 -14.15
N LYS A 40 -24.92 8.28 -13.48
CA LYS A 40 -24.33 9.46 -14.15
C LYS A 40 -22.91 9.22 -14.67
N PHE A 41 -22.11 8.37 -14.01
CA PHE A 41 -20.77 8.02 -14.47
C PHE A 41 -20.80 7.22 -15.79
N GLN A 42 -21.77 6.32 -15.94
CA GLN A 42 -21.93 5.47 -17.13
C GLN A 42 -22.29 6.26 -18.40
N GLU A 43 -23.02 7.36 -18.24
CA GLU A 43 -23.37 8.28 -19.33
C GLU A 43 -22.19 9.19 -19.73
N ARG A 44 -21.29 9.50 -18.79
CA ARG A 44 -20.24 10.51 -18.96
C ARG A 44 -18.94 9.95 -19.56
N CYS A 45 -18.70 8.63 -19.51
CA CYS A 45 -17.45 8.00 -20.00
C CYS A 45 -17.67 6.82 -20.98
N PRO A 46 -18.06 7.07 -22.25
CA PRO A 46 -18.34 6.02 -23.24
C PRO A 46 -17.09 5.23 -23.68
N LEU A 47 -15.90 5.85 -23.68
CA LEU A 47 -14.64 5.20 -24.10
C LEU A 47 -14.22 4.06 -23.16
N PHE A 48 -14.44 4.21 -21.85
CA PHE A 48 -14.18 3.16 -20.85
C PHE A 48 -15.09 1.94 -21.07
N ARG A 49 -16.38 2.18 -21.34
CA ARG A 49 -17.37 1.14 -21.66
C ARG A 49 -16.98 0.33 -22.89
N ASP A 50 -16.53 0.98 -23.96
CA ASP A 50 -16.32 0.31 -25.25
C ASP A 50 -14.96 -0.38 -25.36
N TYR A 51 -13.87 0.20 -24.86
CA TYR A 51 -12.52 -0.38 -25.00
C TYR A 51 -12.12 -1.34 -23.88
N ILE A 52 -12.55 -1.09 -22.64
CA ILE A 52 -12.13 -1.90 -21.50
C ILE A 52 -13.21 -2.93 -21.17
N VAL A 53 -14.49 -2.55 -21.19
CA VAL A 53 -15.54 -3.43 -20.69
C VAL A 53 -15.99 -4.48 -21.71
N LYS A 54 -16.11 -4.15 -23.00
CA LYS A 54 -16.50 -5.14 -24.03
C LYS A 54 -15.55 -6.36 -24.14
N PRO A 55 -14.21 -6.20 -24.14
CA PRO A 55 -13.30 -7.34 -24.15
C PRO A 55 -13.41 -8.20 -22.88
N VAL A 56 -13.54 -7.55 -21.71
CA VAL A 56 -13.72 -8.24 -20.43
C VAL A 56 -15.04 -9.00 -20.39
N ILE A 57 -16.14 -8.44 -20.92
CA ILE A 57 -17.41 -9.15 -21.09
C ILE A 57 -17.22 -10.42 -21.89
N LYS A 58 -16.54 -10.34 -23.05
CA LYS A 58 -16.32 -11.49 -23.93
C LYS A 58 -15.49 -12.59 -23.24
N PHE A 59 -14.46 -12.20 -22.49
CA PHE A 59 -13.63 -13.13 -21.71
C PHE A 59 -14.41 -13.79 -20.55
N TYR A 60 -15.18 -13.00 -19.80
CA TYR A 60 -15.98 -13.49 -18.68
C TYR A 60 -17.14 -14.40 -19.14
N TYR A 61 -17.74 -14.11 -20.29
CA TYR A 61 -18.80 -14.93 -20.87
C TYR A 61 -18.28 -16.33 -21.25
N VAL A 62 -17.09 -16.40 -21.84
CA VAL A 62 -16.42 -17.69 -22.16
C VAL A 62 -16.13 -18.48 -20.88
N ALA A 63 -15.63 -17.83 -19.83
CA ALA A 63 -15.35 -18.47 -18.54
C ALA A 63 -16.62 -18.98 -17.84
N ILE A 64 -17.73 -18.24 -17.91
CA ILE A 64 -19.03 -18.64 -17.34
C ILE A 64 -19.66 -19.80 -18.11
N VAL A 65 -19.57 -19.80 -19.45
CA VAL A 65 -20.06 -20.92 -20.28
C VAL A 65 -19.31 -22.23 -19.96
N GLN A 66 -18.01 -22.16 -19.68
CA GLN A 66 -17.22 -23.30 -19.19
C GLN A 66 -17.68 -23.79 -17.80
N GLN A 67 -18.15 -22.90 -16.93
CA GLN A 67 -18.64 -23.23 -15.60
C GLN A 67 -20.01 -23.93 -15.61
N TYR A 68 -20.89 -23.56 -16.55
CA TYR A 68 -22.18 -24.24 -16.74
C TYR A 68 -22.02 -25.68 -17.25
N ASN A 69 -21.06 -25.93 -18.15
CA ASN A 69 -20.85 -27.26 -18.72
C ASN A 69 -20.17 -28.26 -17.76
N THR A 70 -19.58 -27.80 -16.65
CA THR A 70 -18.82 -28.63 -15.70
C THR A 70 -19.53 -28.87 -14.36
N CYS A 71 -20.58 -28.11 -14.02
CA CYS A 71 -21.36 -28.29 -12.79
C CYS A 71 -22.63 -29.11 -13.03
N ASN A 72 -22.50 -30.44 -13.13
CA ASN A 72 -23.64 -31.36 -13.17
C ASN A 72 -23.76 -32.26 -11.92
N SER A 73 -23.24 -31.82 -10.76
CA SER A 73 -23.40 -32.57 -9.50
C SER A 73 -23.76 -31.67 -8.31
N SER A 74 -25.01 -31.82 -7.89
CA SER A 74 -25.57 -31.64 -6.54
C SER A 74 -24.66 -31.02 -5.46
N THR A 75 -24.67 -29.69 -5.33
CA THR A 75 -24.67 -29.00 -4.03
C THR A 75 -25.26 -27.59 -4.22
N LYS A 76 -26.09 -27.15 -3.28
CA LYS A 76 -26.74 -25.80 -3.26
C LYS A 76 -25.75 -24.61 -3.29
N PHE A 77 -24.44 -24.86 -3.32
CA PHE A 77 -23.38 -23.86 -3.41
C PHE A 77 -23.04 -23.42 -4.84
N CYS A 78 -23.62 -24.04 -5.88
CA CYS A 78 -23.32 -23.73 -7.28
C CYS A 78 -24.35 -22.87 -8.03
N PHE A 79 -25.44 -22.43 -7.41
CA PHE A 79 -26.46 -21.66 -8.13
C PHE A 79 -26.14 -20.16 -8.19
N LEU A 80 -25.48 -19.73 -9.27
CA LEU A 80 -25.66 -18.36 -9.75
C LEU A 80 -27.10 -18.23 -10.27
N SER A 81 -27.83 -17.26 -9.72
CA SER A 81 -29.25 -17.00 -10.04
C SER A 81 -29.49 -16.71 -11.52
N GLU A 82 -30.58 -17.29 -12.06
CA GLU A 82 -31.04 -17.33 -13.48
C GLU A 82 -31.15 -15.99 -14.24
N LYS A 83 -30.83 -14.84 -13.64
CA LYS A 83 -30.79 -13.54 -14.33
C LYS A 83 -29.43 -12.86 -14.13
N TYR A 84 -28.44 -13.36 -14.86
CA TYR A 84 -27.10 -12.81 -14.93
C TYR A 84 -27.14 -11.40 -15.55
N LYS A 85 -26.79 -10.38 -14.76
CA LYS A 85 -26.62 -9.00 -15.25
C LYS A 85 -25.15 -8.63 -15.06
N PHE A 86 -24.34 -8.83 -16.10
CA PHE A 86 -22.89 -8.61 -16.09
C PHE A 86 -22.46 -7.33 -15.36
N TRP A 87 -23.04 -6.19 -15.72
CA TRP A 87 -22.70 -4.89 -15.13
C TRP A 87 -23.00 -4.79 -13.64
N LYS A 88 -24.14 -5.36 -13.23
CA LYS A 88 -24.51 -5.42 -11.82
C LYS A 88 -23.53 -6.30 -11.06
N GLU A 89 -23.04 -7.37 -11.67
CA GLU A 89 -22.18 -8.36 -11.03
C GLU A 89 -20.68 -7.99 -11.02
N LEU A 90 -20.21 -7.31 -12.06
CA LEU A 90 -18.84 -6.80 -12.16
C LEU A 90 -18.54 -5.80 -11.04
N ILE A 91 -19.53 -4.95 -10.71
CA ILE A 91 -19.37 -3.84 -9.76
C ILE A 91 -19.96 -4.20 -8.40
N LEU A 92 -21.02 -5.02 -8.38
CA LEU A 92 -21.67 -5.50 -7.18
C LEU A 92 -21.87 -7.02 -7.24
N PRO A 93 -20.82 -7.82 -6.94
CA PRO A 93 -20.97 -9.26 -6.88
C PRO A 93 -22.04 -9.63 -5.84
N ARG A 94 -22.88 -10.61 -6.16
CA ARG A 94 -23.78 -11.19 -5.16
C ARG A 94 -22.93 -11.86 -4.07
N THR A 95 -23.38 -11.74 -2.82
CA THR A 95 -22.69 -12.32 -1.68
C THR A 95 -22.59 -13.83 -1.86
N ASN A 96 -21.37 -14.36 -1.79
CA ASN A 96 -21.17 -15.79 -1.75
C ASN A 96 -21.53 -16.30 -0.33
N PRO A 97 -22.19 -17.47 -0.18
CA PRO A 97 -22.37 -18.12 1.11
C PRO A 97 -21.08 -18.23 1.96
N PHE A 98 -19.91 -18.25 1.32
CA PHE A 98 -18.60 -18.25 1.99
C PHE A 98 -18.18 -16.90 2.60
N THR A 99 -18.79 -15.79 2.19
CA THR A 99 -18.33 -14.42 2.55
C THR A 99 -19.34 -13.61 3.36
N HIS A 100 -20.64 -13.92 3.26
CA HIS A 100 -21.67 -13.22 4.03
C HIS A 100 -22.90 -14.12 4.17
N SER A 101 -23.15 -14.62 5.37
CA SER A 101 -24.48 -15.08 5.74
C SER A 101 -24.77 -14.62 7.15
N ASN A 102 -25.56 -13.55 7.28
CA ASN A 102 -26.19 -13.19 8.55
C ASN A 102 -27.33 -14.18 8.92
N LYS A 103 -27.54 -15.25 8.13
CA LYS A 103 -28.54 -16.30 8.39
C LYS A 103 -27.94 -17.69 8.61
N VAL A 104 -26.65 -17.86 8.33
CA VAL A 104 -25.89 -19.09 8.61
C VAL A 104 -24.80 -18.64 9.56
N GLU A 105 -25.19 -18.53 10.83
CA GLU A 105 -24.24 -18.67 11.91
C GLU A 105 -23.32 -19.84 11.55
N VAL A 106 -22.01 -19.60 11.59
CA VAL A 106 -21.00 -20.66 11.71
C VAL A 106 -20.58 -21.37 10.40
N ILE A 107 -19.87 -20.66 9.51
CA ILE A 107 -18.65 -21.26 8.93
C ILE A 107 -17.56 -21.05 10.00
N ASN A 108 -17.54 -21.92 11.04
CA ASN A 108 -16.50 -21.89 12.06
C ASN A 108 -15.16 -22.31 11.46
N GLU A 109 -14.06 -21.98 12.13
CA GLU A 109 -12.74 -22.56 11.86
C GLU A 109 -12.82 -24.11 11.74
N GLU A 110 -13.73 -24.72 12.48
CA GLU A 110 -14.08 -26.14 12.41
C GLU A 110 -14.55 -26.60 11.02
N PHE A 111 -15.32 -25.80 10.26
CA PHE A 111 -15.71 -26.13 8.89
C PHE A 111 -14.47 -26.35 8.00
N TYR A 112 -13.44 -25.53 8.19
CA TYR A 112 -12.17 -25.64 7.47
C TYR A 112 -11.27 -26.77 7.98
N ARG A 113 -11.57 -27.34 9.17
CA ARG A 113 -10.88 -28.51 9.72
C ARG A 113 -11.49 -29.84 9.26
N TYR A 114 -12.74 -29.86 8.79
CA TYR A 114 -13.37 -31.07 8.25
C TYR A 114 -12.83 -31.42 6.85
N LEU A 115 -12.65 -32.73 6.59
CA LEU A 115 -12.22 -33.27 5.30
C LEU A 115 -13.11 -32.77 4.13
N ASN A 116 -14.41 -32.62 4.38
CA ASN A 116 -15.35 -32.10 3.38
C ASN A 116 -15.07 -30.64 3.02
N GLY A 117 -14.69 -29.80 4.00
CA GLY A 117 -14.33 -28.40 3.77
C GLY A 117 -13.00 -28.25 3.03
N GLU A 118 -11.99 -29.04 3.42
CA GLU A 118 -10.69 -29.10 2.76
C GLU A 118 -10.82 -29.56 1.30
N ALA A 119 -11.57 -30.65 1.06
CA ALA A 119 -11.81 -31.17 -0.29
C ALA A 119 -12.53 -30.14 -1.17
N LEU A 120 -13.52 -29.43 -0.63
CA LEU A 120 -14.25 -28.39 -1.35
C LEU A 120 -13.36 -27.19 -1.70
N LEU A 121 -12.51 -26.74 -0.77
CA LEU A 121 -11.55 -25.68 -1.03
C LEU A 121 -10.52 -26.09 -2.08
N LYS A 122 -9.97 -27.31 -1.97
CA LYS A 122 -9.01 -27.87 -2.94
C LYS A 122 -9.64 -27.98 -4.33
N PHE A 123 -10.90 -28.41 -4.41
CA PHE A 123 -11.65 -28.44 -5.67
C PHE A 123 -11.78 -27.05 -6.28
N LYS A 124 -12.23 -26.05 -5.52
CA LYS A 124 -12.40 -24.66 -6.00
C LYS A 124 -11.08 -24.01 -6.41
N TRP A 125 -10.03 -24.20 -5.62
CA TRP A 125 -8.70 -23.70 -5.92
C TRP A 125 -8.14 -24.31 -7.21
N ASN A 126 -8.28 -25.64 -7.36
CA ASN A 126 -7.80 -26.33 -8.56
C ASN A 126 -8.63 -26.06 -9.80
N ALA A 127 -9.95 -25.86 -9.66
CA ALA A 127 -10.85 -25.59 -10.77
C ALA A 127 -10.64 -24.18 -11.34
N TYR A 128 -10.58 -23.15 -10.48
CA TYR A 128 -10.52 -21.76 -10.95
C TYR A 128 -9.59 -20.87 -10.13
N GLY A 129 -9.50 -21.06 -8.81
CA GLY A 129 -8.78 -20.14 -7.92
C GLY A 129 -7.33 -19.90 -8.33
N LYS A 130 -6.59 -20.97 -8.63
CA LYS A 130 -5.18 -20.89 -9.04
C LYS A 130 -4.98 -20.13 -10.35
N TYR A 131 -5.87 -20.30 -11.34
CA TYR A 131 -5.74 -19.67 -12.64
C TYR A 131 -6.02 -18.17 -12.57
N TYR A 132 -7.08 -17.76 -11.85
CA TYR A 132 -7.38 -16.35 -11.62
C TYR A 132 -6.25 -15.66 -10.85
N TYR A 133 -5.74 -16.32 -9.81
CA TYR A 133 -4.65 -15.80 -9.02
C TYR A 133 -3.36 -15.65 -9.85
N LEU A 134 -2.97 -16.68 -10.61
CA LEU A 134 -1.82 -16.62 -11.51
C LEU A 134 -1.97 -15.54 -12.58
N ALA A 135 -3.16 -15.40 -13.18
CA ALA A 135 -3.41 -14.34 -14.17
C ALA A 135 -3.27 -12.94 -13.55
N ALA A 136 -3.83 -12.72 -12.35
CA ALA A 136 -3.68 -11.46 -11.63
C ALA A 136 -2.22 -11.16 -11.29
N TRP A 137 -1.46 -12.18 -10.88
CA TRP A 137 -0.03 -12.07 -10.61
C TRP A 137 0.78 -11.72 -11.87
N VAL A 138 0.51 -12.38 -13.01
CA VAL A 138 1.19 -12.08 -14.28
C VAL A 138 0.88 -10.65 -14.74
N ILE A 139 -0.38 -10.21 -14.70
CA ILE A 139 -0.74 -8.82 -15.04
C ILE A 139 0.03 -7.83 -14.14
N TYR A 140 0.11 -8.13 -12.84
CA TYR A 140 0.88 -7.31 -11.91
C TYR A 140 2.39 -7.33 -12.19
N THR A 141 2.97 -8.46 -12.62
CA THR A 141 4.40 -8.50 -13.02
C THR A 141 4.68 -7.62 -14.22
N VAL A 142 3.78 -7.57 -15.20
CA VAL A 142 3.93 -6.67 -16.37
C VAL A 142 3.88 -5.22 -15.92
N PHE A 143 2.98 -4.88 -14.98
CA PHE A 143 2.88 -3.55 -14.39
C PHE A 143 4.14 -3.15 -13.60
N LEU A 144 4.68 -4.06 -12.79
CA LEU A 144 5.94 -3.87 -12.08
C LEU A 144 7.09 -3.62 -13.06
N LEU A 145 7.28 -4.53 -14.02
CA LEU A 145 8.38 -4.46 -14.97
C LEU A 145 8.28 -3.20 -15.84
N SER A 146 7.09 -2.78 -16.27
CA SER A 146 6.94 -1.57 -17.09
C SER A 146 7.43 -0.32 -16.36
N PHE A 147 7.14 -0.19 -15.07
CA PHE A 147 7.61 0.95 -14.28
C PHE A 147 9.08 0.82 -13.88
N VAL A 148 9.53 -0.36 -13.44
CA VAL A 148 10.91 -0.60 -13.01
C VAL A 148 11.89 -0.40 -14.17
N ILE A 149 11.59 -0.93 -15.36
CA ILE A 149 12.43 -0.75 -16.55
C ILE A 149 12.48 0.73 -16.93
N ALA A 150 11.34 1.43 -16.88
CA ALA A 150 11.31 2.87 -17.13
C ALA A 150 12.17 3.63 -16.12
N ALA A 151 12.09 3.30 -14.82
CA ALA A 151 12.85 3.96 -13.75
C ALA A 151 14.36 3.68 -13.81
N THR A 152 14.77 2.44 -14.11
CA THR A 152 16.19 2.04 -14.14
C THR A 152 16.91 2.49 -15.41
N TYR A 153 16.28 2.33 -16.58
CA TYR A 153 16.90 2.58 -17.87
C TYR A 153 16.51 3.92 -18.49
N TYR A 154 15.96 4.86 -17.72
CA TYR A 154 15.45 6.13 -18.26
C TYR A 154 16.48 6.97 -19.03
N LYS A 155 17.77 6.86 -18.68
CA LYS A 155 18.87 7.58 -19.36
C LYS A 155 19.28 6.92 -20.69
N THR A 156 19.16 5.60 -20.77
CA THR A 156 19.66 4.80 -21.90
C THR A 156 18.58 4.50 -22.93
N ILE A 157 17.31 4.47 -22.53
CA ILE A 157 16.19 4.11 -23.40
C ILE A 157 15.76 5.31 -24.26
N SER A 158 15.19 5.02 -25.44
CA SER A 158 14.61 6.06 -26.28
C SER A 158 13.42 6.74 -25.59
N GLN A 159 13.23 8.03 -25.84
CA GLN A 159 12.11 8.80 -25.28
C GLN A 159 10.74 8.24 -25.70
N THR A 160 10.62 7.72 -26.92
CA THR A 160 9.39 7.07 -27.41
C THR A 160 9.07 5.81 -26.62
N SER A 161 10.04 4.93 -26.41
CA SER A 161 9.86 3.72 -25.61
C SER A 161 9.54 4.05 -24.14
N LEU A 162 10.19 5.06 -23.55
CA LEU A 162 9.90 5.51 -22.19
C LEU A 162 8.44 5.96 -22.06
N VAL A 163 7.96 6.81 -22.98
CA VAL A 163 6.57 7.29 -22.98
C VAL A 163 5.58 6.13 -23.13
N ILE A 164 5.90 5.11 -23.93
CA ILE A 164 5.07 3.90 -24.07
C ILE A 164 4.99 3.12 -22.75
N LEU A 165 6.13 2.88 -22.08
CA LEU A 165 6.18 2.17 -20.81
C LEU A 165 5.40 2.91 -19.70
N LEU A 166 5.51 4.23 -19.64
CA LEU A 166 4.75 5.05 -18.69
C LEU A 166 3.23 5.00 -18.97
N LYS A 167 2.82 5.04 -20.24
CA LYS A 167 1.40 4.89 -20.62
C LYS A 167 0.85 3.50 -20.26
N ILE A 168 1.63 2.44 -20.48
CA ILE A 168 1.27 1.07 -20.07
C ILE A 168 1.11 1.01 -18.55
N THR A 169 2.05 1.60 -17.80
CA THR A 169 2.01 1.66 -16.34
C THR A 169 0.73 2.34 -15.85
N ILE A 170 0.37 3.50 -16.42
CA ILE A 170 -0.88 4.20 -16.06
C ILE A 170 -2.11 3.34 -16.37
N CYS A 171 -2.15 2.68 -17.53
CA CYS A 171 -3.27 1.84 -17.93
C CYS A 171 -3.45 0.65 -16.96
N LEU A 172 -2.36 -0.04 -16.62
CA LEU A 172 -2.36 -1.16 -15.70
C LEU A 172 -2.66 -0.74 -14.25
N ALA A 173 -2.20 0.43 -13.82
CA ALA A 173 -2.55 0.99 -12.52
C ALA A 173 -4.06 1.24 -12.40
N ILE A 174 -4.68 1.86 -13.42
CA ILE A 174 -6.14 2.08 -13.46
C ILE A 174 -6.90 0.73 -13.40
N TRP A 175 -6.40 -0.28 -14.11
CA TRP A 175 -6.97 -1.63 -14.06
C TRP A 175 -6.95 -2.23 -12.66
N HIS A 176 -5.83 -2.12 -11.93
CA HIS A 176 -5.74 -2.60 -10.55
C HIS A 176 -6.60 -1.77 -9.58
N LEU A 177 -6.62 -0.44 -9.72
CA LEU A 177 -7.47 0.45 -8.93
C LEU A 177 -8.96 0.15 -9.11
N PHE A 178 -9.38 -0.33 -10.27
CA PHE A 178 -10.77 -0.77 -10.48
C PHE A 178 -11.15 -1.95 -9.57
N PHE A 179 -10.25 -2.91 -9.35
CA PHE A 179 -10.51 -4.02 -8.42
C PHE A 179 -10.54 -3.56 -6.95
N GLU A 180 -9.66 -2.65 -6.57
CA GLU A 180 -9.68 -2.02 -5.24
C GLU A 180 -10.98 -1.23 -5.01
N LEU A 181 -11.42 -0.45 -6.00
CA LEU A 181 -12.67 0.28 -5.97
C LEU A 181 -13.87 -0.67 -5.80
N ARG A 182 -13.86 -1.82 -6.47
CA ARG A 182 -14.91 -2.84 -6.29
C ARG A 182 -14.94 -3.38 -4.85
N GLN A 183 -13.78 -3.63 -4.25
CA GLN A 183 -13.67 -4.09 -2.87
C GLN A 183 -14.19 -3.02 -1.90
N PHE A 184 -13.85 -1.76 -2.15
CA PHE A 184 -14.35 -0.62 -1.38
C PHE A 184 -15.87 -0.45 -1.50
N ILE A 185 -16.44 -0.59 -2.70
CA ILE A 185 -17.90 -0.53 -2.93
C ILE A 185 -18.64 -1.65 -2.19
N TYR A 186 -18.05 -2.86 -2.15
CA TYR A 186 -18.66 -4.02 -1.50
C TYR A 186 -18.70 -3.90 0.02
N ALA A 187 -17.60 -3.49 0.66
CA ALA A 187 -17.50 -3.39 2.11
C ALA A 187 -16.62 -2.20 2.56
N PRO A 188 -17.13 -0.96 2.50
CA PRO A 188 -16.30 0.23 2.71
C PRO A 188 -15.72 0.33 4.12
N LEU A 189 -16.49 -0.05 5.15
CA LEU A 189 -16.03 0.00 6.54
C LEU A 189 -14.92 -1.01 6.81
N ASN A 190 -15.09 -2.25 6.36
CA ASN A 190 -14.06 -3.29 6.46
C ASN A 190 -12.84 -2.94 5.62
N TYR A 191 -13.05 -2.23 4.50
CA TYR A 191 -11.96 -1.78 3.63
C TYR A 191 -11.07 -0.76 4.34
N ILE A 192 -11.68 0.30 4.90
CA ILE A 192 -10.98 1.38 5.62
C ILE A 192 -10.35 0.86 6.92
N SER A 193 -10.88 -0.18 7.56
CA SER A 193 -10.29 -0.73 8.78
C SER A 193 -9.01 -1.55 8.54
N SER A 194 -8.70 -1.93 7.30
CA SER A 194 -7.57 -2.81 6.98
C SER A 194 -6.37 -2.03 6.47
N ALA A 195 -5.27 -2.05 7.21
CA ALA A 195 -4.00 -1.44 6.80
C ALA A 195 -3.47 -2.00 5.47
N TRP A 196 -3.73 -3.28 5.17
CA TRP A 196 -3.30 -3.91 3.92
C TRP A 196 -3.95 -3.29 2.68
N ASN A 197 -5.20 -2.83 2.78
CA ASN A 197 -5.88 -2.23 1.63
C ASN A 197 -5.29 -0.84 1.31
N PHE A 198 -4.90 -0.08 2.33
CA PHE A 198 -4.19 1.20 2.11
C PHE A 198 -2.82 0.99 1.49
N PHE A 199 -2.10 -0.04 1.94
CA PHE A 199 -0.82 -0.40 1.35
C PHE A 199 -0.99 -0.76 -0.14
N ASP A 200 -1.99 -1.57 -0.47
CA ASP A 200 -2.31 -1.97 -1.83
C ASP A 200 -2.67 -0.76 -2.70
N LEU A 201 -3.54 0.12 -2.20
CA LEU A 201 -3.91 1.36 -2.87
C LEU A 201 -2.70 2.28 -3.11
N GLY A 202 -1.81 2.41 -2.12
CA GLY A 202 -0.55 3.16 -2.26
C GLY A 202 0.37 2.59 -3.33
N ALA A 203 0.53 1.26 -3.37
CA ALA A 203 1.36 0.57 -4.36
C ALA A 203 0.86 0.76 -5.81
N PHE A 204 -0.43 1.01 -6.04
CA PHE A 204 -0.96 1.32 -7.36
C PHE A 204 -0.95 2.82 -7.68
N LEU A 205 -1.30 3.68 -6.71
CA LEU A 205 -1.39 5.12 -6.92
C LEU A 205 -0.03 5.79 -7.11
N LEU A 206 0.98 5.42 -6.32
CA LEU A 206 2.28 6.08 -6.37
C LEU A 206 2.96 5.95 -7.74
N PRO A 207 3.10 4.74 -8.33
CA PRO A 207 3.64 4.59 -9.69
C PRO A 207 2.78 5.29 -10.77
N MET A 208 1.47 5.34 -10.59
CA MET A 208 0.56 6.07 -11.49
C MET A 208 0.84 7.57 -11.46
N ILE A 209 0.89 8.17 -10.26
CA ILE A 209 1.17 9.59 -10.06
C ILE A 209 2.58 9.92 -10.54
N SER A 210 3.58 9.10 -10.19
CA SER A 210 4.95 9.25 -10.69
C SER A 210 5.00 9.23 -12.21
N SER A 211 4.27 8.32 -12.87
CA SER A 211 4.23 8.25 -14.33
C SER A 211 3.57 9.48 -14.96
N ILE A 212 2.51 10.03 -14.34
CA ILE A 212 1.83 11.26 -14.81
C ILE A 212 2.75 12.47 -14.66
N ILE A 213 3.38 12.65 -13.49
CA ILE A 213 4.32 13.73 -13.22
C ILE A 213 5.49 13.67 -14.21
N TRP A 214 6.00 12.46 -14.47
CA TRP A 214 7.10 12.27 -15.41
C TRP A 214 6.71 12.66 -16.84
N LEU A 215 5.50 12.31 -17.27
CA LEU A 215 4.99 12.72 -18.60
C LEU A 215 4.77 14.23 -18.71
N GLN A 216 4.37 14.91 -17.63
CA GLN A 216 4.14 16.36 -17.62
C GLN A 216 5.44 17.17 -17.59
N ASN A 217 6.32 16.83 -16.65
CA ASN A 217 7.51 17.63 -16.35
C ASN A 217 8.75 17.18 -17.12
N LYS A 218 8.68 16.07 -17.87
CA LYS A 218 9.81 15.39 -18.54
C LYS A 218 10.96 14.98 -17.61
N ASN A 219 10.77 15.14 -16.31
CA ASN A 219 11.71 14.78 -15.27
C ASN A 219 10.92 14.23 -14.08
N LEU A 220 11.43 13.18 -13.46
CA LEU A 220 10.89 12.62 -12.23
C LEU A 220 12.00 12.68 -11.18
N PRO A 221 11.76 13.31 -10.01
CA PRO A 221 12.74 13.29 -8.94
C PRO A 221 13.02 11.85 -8.51
N THR A 222 14.29 11.54 -8.27
CA THR A 222 14.79 10.19 -7.95
C THR A 222 14.11 9.59 -6.72
N GLU A 223 13.69 10.43 -5.78
CA GLU A 223 13.01 10.04 -4.55
C GLU A 223 11.65 9.39 -4.87
N TRP A 224 10.82 10.04 -5.70
CA TRP A 224 9.51 9.53 -6.09
C TRP A 224 9.61 8.23 -6.85
N ALA A 225 10.59 8.12 -7.76
CA ALA A 225 10.85 6.86 -8.48
C ALA A 225 11.23 5.72 -7.52
N THR A 226 12.07 6.02 -6.53
CA THR A 226 12.56 5.04 -5.55
C THR A 226 11.44 4.55 -4.65
N PHE A 227 10.65 5.46 -4.06
CA PHE A 227 9.53 5.09 -3.20
C PHE A 227 8.45 4.29 -3.96
N SER A 228 8.12 4.71 -5.19
CA SER A 228 7.16 3.99 -6.03
C SER A 228 7.66 2.58 -6.39
N THR A 229 8.95 2.44 -6.71
CA THR A 229 9.57 1.14 -7.04
C THR A 229 9.58 0.21 -5.83
N LEU A 230 10.02 0.71 -4.67
CA LEU A 230 10.07 -0.08 -3.44
C LEU A 230 8.69 -0.63 -3.06
N LEU A 231 7.64 0.20 -3.14
CA LEU A 231 6.28 -0.23 -2.80
C LEU A 231 5.74 -1.29 -3.77
N LEU A 232 6.01 -1.14 -5.06
CA LEU A 232 5.66 -2.16 -6.05
C LEU A 232 6.37 -3.49 -5.77
N GLU A 233 7.66 -3.47 -5.46
CA GLU A 233 8.43 -4.68 -5.16
C GLU A 233 7.95 -5.35 -3.87
N ILE A 234 7.68 -4.58 -2.80
CA ILE A 234 7.12 -5.13 -1.56
C ILE A 234 5.74 -5.75 -1.85
N LYS A 235 4.87 -5.09 -2.62
CA LYS A 235 3.57 -5.63 -3.01
C LYS A 235 3.71 -6.89 -3.87
N PHE A 236 4.70 -6.95 -4.76
CA PHE A 236 5.04 -8.16 -5.51
C PHE A 236 5.36 -9.33 -4.57
N LEU A 237 6.18 -9.10 -3.55
CA LEU A 237 6.51 -10.14 -2.56
C LEU A 237 5.28 -10.66 -1.82
N LEU A 238 4.30 -9.80 -1.52
CA LEU A 238 3.06 -10.21 -0.85
C LEU A 238 2.22 -11.19 -1.66
N TYR A 239 2.39 -11.29 -2.98
CA TYR A 239 1.73 -12.33 -3.76
C TYR A 239 2.15 -13.72 -3.29
N PHE A 240 3.44 -13.96 -3.00
CA PHE A 240 3.94 -15.27 -2.58
C PHE A 240 3.24 -15.84 -1.33
N ARG A 241 2.54 -15.02 -0.54
CA ARG A 241 1.71 -15.46 0.58
C ARG A 241 0.65 -16.50 0.21
N ALA A 242 0.10 -16.45 -1.01
CA ALA A 242 -0.95 -17.37 -1.44
C ALA A 242 -0.42 -18.69 -2.00
N ILE A 243 0.89 -18.83 -2.21
CA ILE A 243 1.52 -20.05 -2.71
C ILE A 243 1.83 -20.98 -1.54
N GLU A 244 1.45 -22.24 -1.62
CA GLU A 244 1.60 -23.21 -0.52
C GLU A 244 3.04 -23.34 -0.01
N PHE A 245 4.02 -23.39 -0.93
CA PHE A 245 5.44 -23.45 -0.59
C PHE A 245 5.95 -22.23 0.19
N SER A 246 5.57 -21.01 -0.23
CA SER A 246 6.12 -19.78 0.32
C SER A 246 5.27 -19.17 1.43
N GLY A 247 3.95 -19.42 1.44
CA GLY A 247 2.98 -18.76 2.29
C GLY A 247 3.16 -19.06 3.78
N SER A 248 3.62 -20.26 4.12
CA SER A 248 3.97 -20.67 5.49
C SER A 248 5.09 -19.81 6.06
N TYR A 249 6.17 -19.59 5.30
CA TYR A 249 7.27 -18.70 5.68
C TYR A 249 6.81 -17.24 5.83
N PHE A 250 6.02 -16.72 4.87
CA PHE A 250 5.45 -15.38 4.98
C PHE A 250 4.57 -15.21 6.21
N SER A 251 3.77 -16.22 6.58
CA SER A 251 2.94 -16.18 7.78
C SER A 251 3.79 -16.17 9.05
N MET A 252 4.90 -16.92 9.08
CA MET A 252 5.86 -16.88 10.18
C MET A 252 6.51 -15.50 10.30
N ILE A 253 7.02 -14.93 9.20
CA ILE A 253 7.65 -13.61 9.17
C ILE A 253 6.68 -12.52 9.64
N LEU A 254 5.45 -12.49 9.12
CA LEU A 254 4.42 -11.53 9.54
C LEU A 254 4.02 -11.73 11.00
N GLY A 255 3.93 -12.97 11.47
CA GLY A 255 3.64 -13.28 12.87
C GLY A 255 4.73 -12.85 13.84
N VAL A 256 6.00 -12.88 13.42
CA VAL A 256 7.14 -12.32 14.18
C VAL A 256 7.12 -10.80 14.13
N ALA A 257 6.92 -10.19 12.95
CA ALA A 257 6.86 -8.74 12.78
C ALA A 257 5.77 -8.09 13.66
N GLN A 258 4.59 -8.72 13.75
CA GLN A 258 3.51 -8.25 14.63
C GLN A 258 3.92 -8.21 16.11
N ARG A 259 4.65 -9.22 16.60
CA ARG A 259 5.14 -9.24 17.99
C ARG A 259 6.30 -8.27 18.20
N GLY A 260 7.19 -8.16 17.22
CA GLY A 260 8.32 -7.24 17.23
C GLY A 260 7.89 -5.77 17.26
N PHE A 261 6.74 -5.43 16.66
CA PHE A 261 6.23 -4.06 16.63
C PHE A 261 6.00 -3.48 18.04
N SER A 262 5.48 -4.28 18.97
CA SER A 262 5.30 -3.85 20.36
C SER A 262 6.63 -3.49 21.03
N PHE A 263 7.69 -4.25 20.77
CA PHE A 263 9.03 -3.95 21.28
C PHE A 263 9.60 -2.68 20.63
N LEU A 264 9.45 -2.52 19.32
CA LEU A 264 9.91 -1.32 18.59
C LEU A 264 9.23 -0.04 19.09
N LEU A 265 7.95 -0.09 19.45
CA LEU A 265 7.26 1.04 20.06
C LEU A 265 7.88 1.45 21.40
N ILE A 266 8.15 0.47 22.28
CA ILE A 266 8.79 0.73 23.58
C ILE A 266 10.19 1.32 23.37
N LEU A 267 10.98 0.71 22.48
CA LEU A 267 12.30 1.21 22.11
C LEU A 267 12.23 2.63 21.55
N GLY A 268 11.22 2.93 20.73
CA GLY A 268 10.97 4.27 20.18
C GLY A 268 10.74 5.31 21.27
N PHE A 269 9.94 5.01 22.29
CA PHE A 269 9.76 5.91 23.44
C PHE A 269 11.04 6.11 24.24
N ILE A 270 11.84 5.06 24.44
CA ILE A 270 13.14 5.15 25.12
C ILE A 270 14.08 6.08 24.33
N VAL A 271 14.24 5.84 23.03
CA VAL A 271 15.09 6.66 22.15
C VAL A 271 14.60 8.10 22.14
N PHE A 272 13.29 8.35 22.07
CA PHE A 272 12.71 9.69 22.10
C PHE A 272 13.00 10.40 23.44
N ALA A 273 12.84 9.72 24.57
CA ALA A 273 13.13 10.29 25.87
C ALA A 273 14.62 10.67 26.00
N PHE A 274 15.53 9.79 25.59
CA PHE A 274 16.95 10.09 25.56
C PHE A 274 17.30 11.22 24.60
N ALA A 275 16.74 11.23 23.39
CA ALA A 275 16.96 12.29 22.42
C ALA A 275 16.50 13.66 22.96
N HIS A 276 15.33 13.70 23.59
CA HIS A 276 14.80 14.91 24.20
C HIS A 276 15.65 15.38 25.39
N SER A 277 16.07 14.47 26.27
CA SER A 277 16.96 14.80 27.39
C SER A 277 18.33 15.28 26.93
N LEU A 278 18.93 14.65 25.91
CA LEU A 278 20.20 15.08 25.33
C LEU A 278 20.06 16.42 24.63
N HIS A 279 18.95 16.67 23.93
CA HIS A 279 18.67 17.98 23.35
C HIS A 279 18.58 19.08 24.42
N LEU A 280 17.90 18.82 25.54
CA LEU A 280 17.84 19.76 26.67
C LEU A 280 19.20 19.98 27.33
N LEU A 281 20.05 18.95 27.37
CA LEU A 281 21.39 19.02 27.95
C LEU A 281 22.38 19.78 27.06
N LEU A 282 22.28 19.60 25.74
CA LEU A 282 23.22 20.12 24.75
C LEU A 282 22.77 21.42 24.10
N ARG A 283 21.55 21.90 24.36
CA ARG A 283 21.13 23.21 23.86
C ARG A 283 21.88 24.32 24.61
N PRO A 284 22.26 25.41 23.92
CA PRO A 284 22.71 26.62 24.59
C PRO A 284 21.55 27.22 25.41
N THR A 285 21.89 27.82 26.54
CA THR A 285 20.99 28.51 27.47
C THR A 285 20.62 29.91 27.01
N ILE A 286 21.40 30.48 26.08
CA ILE A 286 21.24 31.80 25.51
C ILE A 286 20.82 31.65 24.05
N ASP A 287 20.02 32.57 23.54
CA ASP A 287 19.68 32.60 22.12
C ASP A 287 20.93 32.92 21.28
N VAL A 288 21.46 31.90 20.61
CA VAL A 288 22.63 32.01 19.72
C VAL A 288 22.15 32.09 18.27
N SER A 289 22.68 33.06 17.51
CA SER A 289 22.43 33.12 16.06
C SER A 289 23.28 32.08 15.34
N LEU A 290 22.65 31.17 14.60
CA LEU A 290 23.35 30.19 13.75
C LEU A 290 23.94 30.81 12.47
N LYS A 291 23.53 32.02 12.10
CA LYS A 291 23.99 32.68 10.86
C LYS A 291 25.24 33.51 11.05
N ASN A 292 25.40 34.09 12.24
CA ASN A 292 26.51 35.00 12.54
C ASN A 292 27.23 34.48 13.78
N PRO A 293 28.57 34.36 13.76
CA PRO A 293 29.33 33.93 14.92
C PRO A 293 29.13 34.89 16.09
N SER A 294 28.68 34.33 17.21
CA SER A 294 28.60 35.01 18.50
C SER A 294 29.17 34.08 19.55
N TYR A 295 30.22 34.52 20.23
CA TYR A 295 30.83 33.73 21.29
C TYR A 295 30.22 34.15 22.62
N SER A 296 29.55 33.21 23.28
CA SER A 296 29.08 33.37 24.65
C SER A 296 29.94 32.56 25.62
N ASN A 297 29.77 32.80 26.93
CA ASN A 297 30.40 31.97 27.95
C ASN A 297 29.72 30.61 28.14
N ASP A 298 28.72 30.29 27.32
CA ASP A 298 28.03 29.01 27.36
C ASP A 298 28.90 27.91 26.76
N GLN A 299 29.11 26.82 27.52
CA GLN A 299 29.89 25.68 27.07
C GLN A 299 29.22 24.94 25.90
N ASN A 300 27.89 25.04 25.79
CA ASN A 300 27.10 24.43 24.71
C ASN A 300 26.88 25.38 23.52
N ASP A 301 27.55 26.53 23.48
CA ASP A 301 27.51 27.44 22.33
C ASP A 301 28.12 26.74 21.10
N PRO A 302 27.35 26.58 19.99
CA PRO A 302 27.85 25.94 18.78
C PRO A 302 29.08 26.65 18.19
N TRP A 303 29.27 27.94 18.43
CA TRP A 303 30.45 28.68 17.97
C TRP A 303 31.70 28.40 18.80
N ASN A 304 31.55 28.11 20.10
CA ASN A 304 32.67 27.68 20.95
C ASN A 304 33.14 26.25 20.60
N LEU A 305 32.24 25.44 20.06
CA LEU A 305 32.51 24.05 19.66
C LEU A 305 32.98 23.91 18.21
N ALA A 306 32.91 24.99 17.41
CA ALA A 306 33.29 24.97 16.00
C ALA A 306 34.83 24.90 15.85
N ALA A 307 35.29 24.10 14.88
CA ALA A 307 36.71 24.02 14.57
C ALA A 307 37.20 25.36 14.00
N THR A 308 38.19 25.95 14.67
CA THR A 308 38.83 27.21 14.28
C THR A 308 40.21 26.90 13.71
N TYR A 309 40.45 27.33 12.48
CA TYR A 309 41.76 27.21 11.83
C TYR A 309 42.44 28.58 11.82
N ASN A 310 43.55 28.71 12.53
CA ASN A 310 44.37 29.92 12.49
C ASN A 310 45.40 29.81 11.37
N THR A 311 45.67 30.91 10.69
CA THR A 311 46.75 30.98 9.71
C THR A 311 48.11 30.98 10.42
N ILE A 312 49.11 30.40 9.78
CA ILE A 312 50.49 30.35 10.28
C ILE A 312 51.36 31.12 9.31
N ASP A 313 52.06 32.13 9.82
CA ASP A 313 52.98 32.95 9.03
C ASP A 313 54.20 32.13 8.58
N PRO A 314 54.91 32.58 7.53
CA PRO A 314 56.15 31.94 7.06
C PRO A 314 57.26 31.83 8.13
N ASN A 315 57.19 32.67 9.17
CA ASN A 315 58.10 32.65 10.32
C ASN A 315 57.69 31.64 11.41
N GLY A 316 56.62 30.88 11.21
CA GLY A 316 56.09 29.90 12.17
C GLY A 316 55.26 30.50 13.30
N THR A 317 54.96 31.81 13.25
CA THR A 317 54.08 32.49 14.21
C THR A 317 52.61 32.29 13.83
N ILE A 318 51.76 32.03 14.82
CA ILE A 318 50.32 31.85 14.62
C ILE A 318 49.68 33.23 14.57
N GLU A 319 49.01 33.57 13.47
CA GLU A 319 48.31 34.84 13.32
C GLU A 319 46.90 34.70 13.91
N THR A 320 46.66 35.30 15.08
CA THR A 320 45.38 35.17 15.81
C THR A 320 44.24 36.00 15.22
N ASN A 321 44.55 36.92 14.30
CA ASN A 321 43.60 37.91 13.78
C ASN A 321 42.87 37.40 12.53
N SER A 322 43.39 36.37 11.85
CA SER A 322 42.83 35.78 10.66
C SER A 322 42.54 34.30 10.89
N SER A 323 41.30 34.00 11.32
CA SER A 323 40.85 32.63 11.58
C SER A 323 39.70 32.23 10.66
N LEU A 324 39.73 30.97 10.21
CA LEU A 324 38.67 30.36 9.42
C LEU A 324 37.76 29.52 10.32
N ILE A 325 36.51 29.98 10.32
CA ILE A 325 35.25 29.39 10.75
C ILE A 325 34.79 28.16 9.97
N GLU A 326 34.93 26.90 10.42
CA GLU A 326 34.18 25.81 9.76
C GLU A 326 32.76 25.72 10.37
N PRO A 327 31.70 26.16 9.66
CA PRO A 327 30.34 26.12 10.21
C PRO A 327 29.86 24.67 10.34
N LEU A 328 29.36 24.32 11.53
CA LEU A 328 28.87 22.99 11.86
C LEU A 328 27.51 22.70 11.17
N LEU A 329 27.52 22.43 9.86
CA LEU A 329 26.31 22.13 9.08
C LEU A 329 25.57 20.87 9.56
N ARG A 330 26.21 20.00 10.36
CA ARG A 330 25.61 18.75 10.85
C ARG A 330 24.56 18.93 11.95
N LEU A 331 24.57 20.02 12.71
CA LEU A 331 23.58 20.24 13.79
C LEU A 331 22.27 20.86 13.30
N GLN A 332 22.28 21.58 12.17
CA GLN A 332 21.06 22.17 11.59
C GLN A 332 20.01 21.13 11.19
N ILE A 333 20.41 19.88 10.91
CA ILE A 333 19.50 18.80 10.52
C ILE A 333 18.83 18.14 11.74
N CYS A 334 19.44 18.20 12.93
CA CYS A 334 18.87 17.60 14.15
C CYS A 334 18.00 18.56 14.97
N LEU A 335 18.02 19.87 14.67
CA LEU A 335 17.32 20.91 15.42
C LEU A 335 15.99 21.34 14.78
N CYS A 336 15.60 20.77 13.64
CA CYS A 336 14.40 21.16 12.90
C CYS A 336 13.31 20.09 12.91
#